data_AF-A0A9Y2G3J3-F1
#
_entry.id   AF-A0A9Y2G3J3-F1
#
_cell.length_a   1.000
_cell.length_b   1.000
_cell.length_c   1.000
_cell.angle_alpha   90.00
_cell.angle_beta   90.00
_cell.angle_gamma   90.00
#
_symmetry.space_group_name_H-M   'P 1'
#
loop_
_entity.id
_entity.type
_entity.pdbx_description
1 polymer ?
#
loop_
_entity_poly.entity_id
_entity_poly.type
_entity_poly.pdbx_seq_one_letter_code
_entity_poly.pdbx_strand_id
1 'polypeptide(L)'
;MIVRWESEHDYVLVHLHQDMFGDWIFSRAWGQIGTQYGGLKHAVAESREQAMLWLDDLAHIQLARGLRKVLEADDDSPEGRRAMAQLSLLD
;
A
#
# COMPACT_ATOMS: atom_id res chain seq x y z
N MET A 1 -7.61 -3.13 3.77
CA MET A 1 -7.71 -1.89 2.97
C MET A 1 -6.46 -1.74 2.12
N ILE A 2 -6.61 -1.31 0.86
CA ILE A 2 -5.50 -1.09 -0.06
C ILE A 2 -5.52 0.33 -0.61
N VAL A 3 -4.35 0.98 -0.67
CA VAL A 3 -4.17 2.35 -1.14
C VAL A 3 -3.02 2.41 -2.12
N ARG A 4 -3.21 3.09 -3.25
CA ARG A 4 -2.20 3.24 -4.31
C ARG A 4 -1.99 4.70 -4.66
N TRP A 5 -0.74 5.08 -4.76
CA TRP A 5 -0.29 6.34 -5.33
C TRP A 5 0.55 6.10 -6.57
N GLU A 6 0.41 6.98 -7.56
CA GLU A 6 1.14 6.89 -8.82
C GLU A 6 1.59 8.27 -9.32
N SER A 7 2.74 8.27 -9.97
CA SER A 7 3.15 9.26 -10.95
C SER A 7 3.19 8.60 -12.34
N GLU A 8 3.71 9.31 -13.34
CA GLU A 8 3.94 8.73 -14.67
C GLU A 8 4.97 7.58 -14.64
N HIS A 9 5.91 7.61 -13.69
CA HIS A 9 7.06 6.71 -13.67
C HIS A 9 7.13 5.83 -12.42
N ASP A 10 6.49 6.23 -11.32
CA ASP A 10 6.62 5.57 -10.02
C ASP A 10 5.25 5.16 -9.48
N TYR A 11 5.23 4.09 -8.68
CA TYR A 11 4.08 3.70 -7.89
C TYR A 11 4.47 3.41 -6.44
N VAL A 12 3.51 3.62 -5.55
CA VAL A 12 3.55 3.17 -4.16
C VAL A 12 2.20 2.52 -3.84
N LEU A 13 2.24 1.30 -3.33
CA LEU A 13 1.07 0.52 -2.96
C LEU A 13 1.19 0.13 -1.48
N VAL A 14 0.13 0.38 -0.71
CA VAL A 14 0.03 -0.05 0.67
C VAL A 14 -1.17 -0.96 0.82
N HIS A 15 -0.96 -2.10 1.46
CA HIS A 15 -2.02 -2.96 1.95
C HIS A 15 -1.96 -3.02 3.48
N LEU A 16 -3.04 -2.61 4.11
CA LEU A 16 -3.26 -2.69 5.55
C LEU A 16 -4.33 -3.75 5.82
N HIS A 17 -3.96 -4.82 6.50
CA HIS A 17 -4.92 -5.86 6.91
C HIS A 17 -4.61 -6.35 8.32
N GLN A 18 -5.58 -7.02 8.92
CA GLN A 18 -5.40 -7.77 10.15
C GLN A 18 -5.11 -9.23 9.80
N ASP A 19 -4.08 -9.82 10.40
CA ASP A 19 -3.74 -11.22 10.20
C ASP A 19 -4.67 -12.16 11.00
N MET A 20 -4.39 -13.47 10.95
CA MET A 20 -5.18 -14.48 11.66
C MET A 20 -5.01 -14.47 13.19
N PHE A 21 -3.96 -13.82 13.70
CA PHE A 21 -3.68 -13.68 15.13
C PHE A 21 -4.18 -12.34 15.70
N GLY A 22 -4.68 -11.45 14.84
CA GLY A 22 -5.21 -10.15 15.22
C GLY A 22 -4.20 -9.00 15.08
N ASP A 23 -2.99 -9.27 14.58
CA ASP A 23 -1.95 -8.27 14.37
C ASP A 23 -2.23 -7.46 13.11
N TRP A 24 -1.94 -6.16 13.15
CA TRP A 24 -2.11 -5.29 11.98
C TRP A 24 -0.86 -5.30 11.12
N ILE A 25 -0.97 -5.82 9.90
CA ILE A 25 0.13 -5.89 8.94
C ILE A 25 0.05 -4.72 7.96
N PHE A 26 1.09 -3.90 7.98
CA PHE A 26 1.31 -2.82 7.04
C PHE A 26 2.31 -3.27 5.97
N SER A 27 1.79 -3.65 4.81
CA SER A 27 2.59 -4.07 3.66
C SER A 27 2.73 -2.91 2.69
N ARG A 28 3.96 -2.54 2.33
CA ARG A 28 4.25 -1.45 1.40
C ARG A 28 5.11 -1.95 0.26
N ALA A 29 4.59 -1.86 -0.96
CA ALA A 29 5.34 -2.04 -2.19
C ALA A 29 5.60 -0.68 -2.86
N TRP A 30 6.73 -0.56 -3.54
CA TRP A 30 7.07 0.62 -4.35
C TRP A 30 7.94 0.22 -5.52
N GLY A 31 7.95 1.05 -6.57
CA GLY A 31 8.84 0.82 -7.70
C GLY A 31 8.60 1.76 -8.87
N GLN A 32 9.35 1.51 -9.94
CA GLN A 32 9.22 2.20 -11.22
C GLN A 32 8.35 1.38 -12.18
N ILE A 33 7.33 2.02 -12.74
CA ILE A 33 6.38 1.41 -13.66
C ILE A 33 7.13 0.91 -14.90
N GLY A 34 6.88 -0.35 -15.28
CA GLY A 34 7.51 -0.97 -16.45
C GLY A 34 8.95 -1.46 -16.24
N THR A 35 9.45 -1.47 -15.00
CA THR A 35 10.80 -1.97 -14.67
C THR A 35 10.76 -3.00 -13.54
N GLN A 36 11.90 -3.65 -13.30
CA GLN A 36 12.14 -4.50 -12.13
C GLN A 36 12.59 -3.72 -10.89
N TYR A 37 12.70 -2.39 -10.97
CA TYR A 37 13.14 -1.58 -9.84
C TYR A 37 12.00 -1.36 -8.88
N GLY A 38 12.19 -1.81 -7.65
CA GLY A 38 11.21 -1.67 -6.59
C GLY A 38 11.63 -2.40 -5.33
N GLY A 39 10.69 -2.49 -4.40
CA GLY A 39 10.86 -3.25 -3.18
C GLY A 39 9.53 -3.44 -2.46
N LEU A 40 9.55 -4.40 -1.55
CA LEU A 40 8.45 -4.72 -0.67
C LEU A 40 8.95 -4.69 0.77
N LYS A 41 8.14 -4.13 1.68
CA LYS A 41 8.42 -4.14 3.11
C LYS A 41 7.14 -4.36 3.89
N HIS A 42 7.21 -5.26 4.87
CA HIS A 42 6.16 -5.46 5.85
C HIS A 42 6.58 -4.87 7.19
N ALA A 43 5.60 -4.36 7.91
CA ALA A 43 5.74 -3.95 9.31
C ALA A 43 4.49 -4.39 10.06
N VAL A 44 4.66 -4.72 11.34
CA VAL A 44 3.55 -5.05 12.23
C VAL A 44 3.25 -3.81 13.07
N ALA A 45 2.00 -3.36 13.06
CA ALA A 45 1.48 -2.32 13.91
C ALA A 45 0.75 -2.93 15.10
N GLU A 46 0.91 -2.31 16.27
CA GLU A 46 0.27 -2.73 17.53
C GLU A 46 -1.24 -2.48 17.53
N SER A 47 -1.71 -1.54 16.69
CA SER A 47 -3.13 -1.24 16.56
C SER A 47 -3.48 -0.70 15.17
N ARG A 48 -4.79 -0.71 14.87
CA ARG A 48 -5.31 -0.12 13.63
C ARG A 48 -4.99 1.37 13.56
N GLU A 49 -5.12 2.08 14.68
CA GLU A 49 -4.84 3.52 14.79
C GLU A 49 -3.38 3.81 14.47
N GLN A 50 -2.44 3.02 14.99
CA GLN A 50 -1.02 3.18 14.67
C GLN A 50 -0.76 2.95 13.18
N ALA A 51 -1.37 1.93 12.58
CA ALA A 51 -1.21 1.65 11.16
C ALA A 51 -1.80 2.75 10.27
N MET A 52 -2.92 3.37 10.70
CA MET A 52 -3.50 4.53 10.03
C MET A 52 -2.61 5.78 10.12
N LEU A 53 -1.95 6.01 11.27
CA LEU A 53 -0.97 7.09 11.39
C LEU A 53 0.19 6.92 10.40
N TRP A 54 0.72 5.69 10.26
CA TRP A 54 1.76 5.41 9.25
C TRP A 54 1.28 5.62 7.82
N LEU A 55 0.01 5.30 7.54
CA LEU A 55 -0.60 5.53 6.24
C LEU A 55 -0.70 7.03 5.92
N ASP A 56 -1.14 7.84 6.88
CA ASP A 56 -1.27 9.29 6.74
C ASP A 56 0.09 9.97 6.53
N ASP A 57 1.10 9.58 7.31
CA ASP A 57 2.48 10.04 7.13
C ASP A 57 3.00 9.70 5.73
N LEU A 58 2.77 8.46 5.29
CA LEU A 58 3.16 8.02 3.95
C LEU A 58 2.42 8.80 2.86
N ALA A 59 1.12 9.04 3.03
CA ALA A 59 0.31 9.80 2.11
C ALA A 59 0.86 11.23 1.95
N HIS A 60 1.21 11.88 3.05
CA HIS A 60 1.82 13.21 3.04
C HIS A 60 3.14 13.22 2.27
N ILE A 61 4.01 12.23 2.50
CA ILE A 61 5.28 12.08 1.78
C ILE A 61 5.05 11.87 0.27
N GLN A 62 4.10 11.02 -0.12
CA GLN A 62 3.86 10.76 -1.55
C GLN A 62 3.29 11.97 -2.28
N LEU A 63 2.38 12.71 -1.64
CA LEU A 63 1.84 13.96 -2.19
C LEU A 63 2.95 15.00 -2.37
N ALA A 64 3.85 15.14 -1.39
CA ALA A 64 5.00 16.05 -1.49
C ALA A 64 5.97 15.65 -2.62
N ARG A 65 6.03 14.36 -2.97
CA ARG A 65 6.81 13.83 -4.10
C ARG A 65 6.08 13.93 -5.45
N GLY A 66 4.86 14.46 -5.47
CA GLY A 66 4.07 14.62 -6.70
C GLY A 66 3.30 13.37 -7.15
N LEU A 67 3.28 12.30 -6.34
CA LEU A 67 2.43 11.15 -6.62
C LEU A 67 0.99 11.48 -6.24
N ARG A 68 0.04 10.99 -7.03
CA ARG A 68 -1.40 11.18 -6.81
C ARG A 68 -2.01 9.89 -6.31
N LYS A 69 -2.94 9.99 -5.36
CA LYS A 69 -3.73 8.84 -4.92
C LYS A 69 -4.66 8.42 -6.06
N VAL A 70 -4.52 7.18 -6.54
CA VAL A 70 -5.32 6.63 -7.64
C VAL A 70 -6.26 5.51 -7.20
N LEU A 71 -6.02 4.94 -6.02
CA LEU A 71 -6.87 3.92 -5.41
C LEU A 71 -6.89 4.08 -3.90
N GLU A 72 -8.07 3.94 -3.32
CA GLU A 72 -8.30 3.68 -1.90
C GLU A 72 -9.55 2.81 -1.82
N ALA A 73 -9.41 1.58 -1.35
CA ALA A 73 -10.48 0.59 -1.41
C ALA A 73 -10.39 -0.42 -0.26
N ASP A 74 -11.55 -0.93 0.13
CA ASP A 74 -11.63 -2.06 1.05
C ASP A 74 -11.23 -3.36 0.35
N ASP A 75 -10.70 -4.31 1.12
CA ASP A 75 -10.15 -5.56 0.57
C ASP A 75 -11.22 -6.40 -0.13
N ASP A 76 -12.47 -6.32 0.33
CA ASP A 76 -13.61 -7.06 -0.23
C ASP A 76 -14.20 -6.44 -1.50
N SER A 77 -13.81 -5.20 -1.82
CA SER A 77 -14.27 -4.53 -3.04
C SER A 77 -13.68 -5.20 -4.30
N PRO A 78 -14.36 -5.13 -5.45
CA PRO A 78 -13.80 -5.62 -6.72
C PRO A 78 -12.44 -4.99 -7.06
N GLU A 79 -12.28 -3.69 -6.80
CA GLU A 79 -11.06 -2.93 -7.03
C GLU A 79 -9.95 -3.36 -6.07
N GLY A 80 -10.31 -3.53 -4.79
CA GLY A 80 -9.40 -4.01 -3.74
C GLY A 80 -8.84 -5.39 -4.06
N ARG A 81 -9.71 -6.34 -4.44
CA ARG A 81 -9.29 -7.69 -4.85
C ARG A 81 -8.35 -7.70 -6.06
N ARG A 82 -8.58 -6.83 -7.04
CA ARG A 82 -7.67 -6.69 -8.21
C ARG A 82 -6.31 -6.15 -7.80
N ALA A 83 -6.27 -5.13 -6.94
CA ALA A 83 -5.03 -4.56 -6.46
C ALA A 83 -4.25 -5.55 -5.57
N MET A 84 -4.95 -6.34 -4.75
CA MET A 84 -4.36 -7.43 -3.96
C MET A 84 -3.74 -8.52 -4.84
N ALA A 85 -4.41 -8.91 -5.92
CA ALA A 85 -3.84 -9.86 -6.88
C ALA A 85 -2.54 -9.32 -7.50
N GLN A 86 -2.47 -8.01 -7.80
CA GLN A 86 -1.23 -7.40 -8.29
C GLN A 86 -0.12 -7.39 -7.23
N LEU A 87 -0.45 -7.11 -5.96
CA LEU A 87 0.52 -7.14 -4.86
C LEU A 87 1.12 -8.54 -4.68
N SER A 88 0.30 -9.59 -4.76
CA SER A 88 0.78 -10.98 -4.62
C SER A 88 1.74 -11.46 -5.72
N LEU A 89 1.88 -10.69 -6.80
CA LEU A 89 2.86 -10.96 -7.87
C LEU A 89 4.22 -10.30 -7.60
N LEU A 90 4.35 -9.53 -6.52
CA LEU A 90 5.57 -8.79 -6.14
C LEU A 90 6.39 -9.47 -5.04
N ASP A 91 5.90 -10.59 -4.48
CA ASP A 91 6.60 -11.46 -3.53
C ASP A 91 7.56 -12.46 -4.23
#